data_AF-A0A940Q2Y4-F1
#
_entry.id   AF-A0A940Q2Y4-F1
#
_cell.length_a   1.000
_cell.length_b   1.000
_cell.length_c   1.000
_cell.angle_alpha   90.00
_cell.angle_beta   90.00
_cell.angle_gamma   90.00
#
_symmetry.space_group_name_H-M   'P 1'
#
loop_
_entity.id
_entity.type
_entity.pdbx_description
1 polymer ?
#
loop_
_entity_poly.entity_id
_entity_poly.type
_entity_poly.pdbx_seq_one_letter_code
_entity_poly.pdbx_strand_id
1 'polypeptide(L)'
;MTKKKTHEQFVNELREVNPTIEVMSLYQTALTKIQIKCSLCGNMWESKPNSLLIGSGCPNCGKKKIGDALRKSNSDFISELAVVNPNVETLEEYAGNRVKILLHCKICDHEWKTNPHDLLSGHGCPMCGYEKQKNAQRRTHKDFLESLEKVNTEIHVIDEYVNNHTKIRFQCKNCGRIWKTVPNSVLLGHGCPDCAHSSTSFLEQVILQSFKTALGEDDVISRDRSLIGMELDIVIPSLKIAYEPGSWAWHYNKKTKDTQKRIRCKELGYQLITIYTDYKSNDIPYDSNCYTLKYNLGVSNWDETKSFVTELLCEHNIKLNEDQWEKVREVALEKSRKITNEECIEKLYAVNPKIKVIGTYINNSIKVKLQCLICGKIWESMPSSVLSGHGCPYCGKRRSADSMRKTQEQFVSELKMISPNIIVLGDYVNTKTKILCECQVCGNRWDILPQNLLKGQGCPLCARTRAANKMKKTHNQFVDELKNKNSLLKVCSPYVDSYSKIKIECMNCGYFWHVNPTRILKKSSCPKCSKNKN
;
A
#
# COMPACT_ATOMS: atom_id res chain seq x y z
N MET A 1 -16.36 -50.90 76.34
CA MET A 1 -16.90 -49.77 75.55
C MET A 1 -16.65 -48.48 76.32
N THR A 2 -15.75 -47.62 75.86
CA THR A 2 -15.52 -46.29 76.44
C THR A 2 -16.76 -45.43 76.19
N LYS A 3 -17.39 -44.88 77.25
CA LYS A 3 -18.55 -43.99 77.11
C LYS A 3 -18.14 -42.79 76.24
N LYS A 4 -18.92 -42.51 75.20
CA LYS A 4 -18.75 -41.36 74.32
C LYS A 4 -19.15 -40.10 75.09
N LYS A 5 -18.32 -39.04 75.06
CA LYS A 5 -18.63 -37.76 75.71
C LYS A 5 -19.89 -37.14 75.10
N THR A 6 -20.72 -36.49 75.91
CA THR A 6 -21.80 -35.64 75.40
C THR A 6 -21.23 -34.32 74.88
N HIS A 7 -22.03 -33.58 74.11
CA HIS A 7 -21.62 -32.28 73.61
C HIS A 7 -21.27 -31.29 74.74
N GLU A 8 -22.09 -31.22 75.78
CA GLU A 8 -21.85 -30.36 76.94
C GLU A 8 -20.58 -30.75 77.70
N GLN A 9 -20.34 -32.06 77.88
CA GLN A 9 -19.10 -32.54 78.51
C GLN A 9 -17.87 -32.10 77.72
N PHE A 10 -17.89 -32.23 76.39
CA PHE A 10 -16.81 -31.78 75.54
C PHE A 10 -16.59 -30.26 75.60
N VAL A 11 -17.66 -29.46 75.53
CA VAL A 11 -17.58 -28.00 75.58
C VAL A 11 -17.01 -27.52 76.92
N ASN A 12 -17.43 -28.12 78.04
CA ASN A 12 -16.92 -27.77 79.36
C ASN A 12 -15.44 -28.13 79.51
N GLU A 13 -15.02 -29.34 79.08
CA GLU A 13 -13.60 -29.70 79.10
C GLU A 13 -12.75 -28.80 78.18
N LEU A 14 -13.27 -28.41 77.02
CA LEU A 14 -12.53 -27.54 76.11
C LEU A 14 -12.31 -26.15 76.70
N ARG A 15 -13.26 -25.61 77.47
CA ARG A 15 -13.12 -24.31 78.13
C ARG A 15 -11.98 -24.29 79.15
N GLU A 16 -11.74 -25.41 79.84
CA GLU A 16 -10.62 -25.52 80.78
C GLU A 16 -9.25 -25.52 80.08
N VAL A 17 -9.13 -26.21 78.93
CA VAL A 17 -7.85 -26.34 78.19
C VAL A 17 -7.59 -25.14 77.29
N ASN A 18 -8.63 -24.63 76.64
CA ASN A 18 -8.57 -23.59 75.62
C ASN A 18 -9.73 -22.59 75.85
N PRO A 19 -9.65 -21.73 76.87
CA PRO A 19 -10.73 -20.80 77.24
C PRO A 19 -11.06 -19.79 76.14
N THR A 20 -10.15 -19.58 75.19
CA THR A 20 -10.31 -18.64 74.07
C THR A 20 -11.01 -19.24 72.85
N ILE A 21 -11.50 -20.48 72.92
CA ILE A 21 -12.15 -21.18 71.81
C ILE A 21 -13.64 -21.42 72.14
N GLU A 22 -14.50 -20.93 71.26
CA GLU A 22 -15.94 -21.11 71.28
C GLU A 22 -16.34 -22.22 70.29
N VAL A 23 -17.20 -23.14 70.72
CA VAL A 23 -17.70 -24.25 69.88
C VAL A 23 -18.97 -23.80 69.15
N MET A 24 -18.94 -23.85 67.81
CA MET A 24 -20.05 -23.36 66.96
C MET A 24 -20.94 -24.50 66.44
N SER A 25 -20.43 -25.74 66.38
CA SER A 25 -21.19 -26.91 65.89
C SER A 25 -21.24 -28.05 66.90
N LEU A 26 -22.29 -28.88 66.82
CA LEU A 26 -22.49 -30.03 67.70
C LEU A 26 -21.33 -31.04 67.64
N TYR A 27 -20.91 -31.49 68.82
CA TYR A 27 -19.90 -32.53 68.98
C TYR A 27 -20.53 -33.91 68.74
N GLN A 28 -19.91 -34.70 67.86
CA GLN A 28 -20.35 -36.06 67.56
C GLN A 28 -19.36 -37.12 68.05
N THR A 29 -18.08 -36.95 67.73
CA THR A 29 -16.99 -37.86 68.10
C THR A 29 -15.69 -37.09 68.30
N ALA A 30 -14.70 -37.68 68.98
CA ALA A 30 -13.40 -37.07 69.19
C ALA A 30 -12.60 -36.78 67.90
N LEU A 31 -12.97 -37.45 66.79
CA LEU A 31 -12.26 -37.41 65.51
C LEU A 31 -13.02 -36.65 64.42
N THR A 32 -14.35 -36.48 64.58
CA THR A 32 -15.18 -35.72 63.64
C THR A 32 -14.90 -34.24 63.85
N LYS A 33 -14.51 -33.53 62.78
CA LYS A 33 -14.21 -32.10 62.87
C LYS A 33 -15.45 -31.32 63.28
N ILE A 34 -15.23 -30.29 64.10
CA ILE A 34 -16.24 -29.33 64.53
C ILE A 34 -15.80 -27.93 64.12
N GLN A 35 -16.78 -27.07 63.85
CA GLN A 35 -16.57 -25.65 63.65
C GLN A 35 -16.41 -24.95 64.99
N ILE A 36 -15.36 -24.14 65.09
CA ILE A 36 -15.00 -23.40 66.29
C ILE A 36 -14.54 -21.99 65.92
N LYS A 37 -14.64 -21.07 66.89
CA LYS A 37 -14.28 -19.67 66.75
C LYS A 37 -13.32 -19.25 67.86
N CYS A 38 -12.29 -18.48 67.54
CA CYS A 38 -11.40 -17.90 68.53
C CYS A 38 -11.99 -16.57 69.03
N SER A 39 -12.21 -16.42 70.33
CA SER A 39 -12.73 -15.20 70.92
C SER A 39 -11.74 -14.02 70.85
N LEU A 40 -10.42 -14.28 70.77
CA LEU A 40 -9.39 -13.23 70.72
C LEU A 40 -9.24 -12.55 69.37
N CYS A 41 -9.35 -13.30 68.27
CA CYS A 41 -9.12 -12.75 66.91
C CYS A 41 -10.32 -12.94 65.97
N GLY A 42 -11.40 -13.54 66.45
CA GLY A 42 -12.59 -13.84 65.66
C GLY A 42 -12.42 -14.94 64.61
N ASN A 43 -11.23 -15.53 64.46
CA ASN A 43 -10.97 -16.55 63.44
C ASN A 43 -11.86 -17.78 63.64
N MET A 44 -12.53 -18.22 62.57
CA MET A 44 -13.32 -19.45 62.55
C MET A 44 -12.57 -20.53 61.76
N TRP A 45 -12.51 -21.75 62.29
CA TRP A 45 -11.89 -22.87 61.59
C TRP A 45 -12.49 -24.21 62.05
N GLU A 46 -12.18 -25.27 61.29
CA GLU A 46 -12.56 -26.62 61.64
C GLU A 46 -11.39 -27.38 62.25
N SER A 47 -11.64 -28.04 63.39
CA SER A 47 -10.62 -28.86 64.05
C SER A 47 -11.22 -30.11 64.68
N LYS A 48 -10.39 -31.12 64.89
CA LYS A 48 -10.80 -32.34 65.60
C LYS A 48 -10.86 -32.04 67.11
N PRO A 49 -11.96 -32.39 67.80
CA PRO A 49 -12.12 -32.20 69.24
C PRO A 49 -10.94 -32.67 70.09
N ASN A 50 -10.34 -33.84 69.78
CA ASN A 50 -9.19 -34.34 70.53
C ASN A 50 -7.95 -33.44 70.42
N SER A 51 -7.69 -32.87 69.24
CA SER A 51 -6.57 -31.96 69.01
C SER A 51 -6.68 -30.68 69.86
N LEU A 52 -7.91 -30.20 70.00
CA LEU A 52 -8.22 -29.03 70.82
C LEU A 52 -8.06 -29.32 72.31
N LEU A 53 -8.43 -30.51 72.77
CA LEU A 53 -8.24 -30.94 74.17
C LEU A 53 -6.77 -31.23 74.52
N ILE A 54 -5.90 -31.46 73.54
CA ILE A 54 -4.45 -31.60 73.74
C ILE A 54 -3.75 -30.22 73.78
N GLY A 55 -4.48 -29.12 73.55
CA GLY A 55 -3.93 -27.76 73.65
C GLY A 55 -3.67 -27.07 72.31
N SER A 56 -4.14 -27.61 71.18
CA SER A 56 -4.02 -26.92 69.88
C SER A 56 -4.86 -25.64 69.86
N GLY A 57 -4.19 -24.49 69.84
CA GLY A 57 -4.82 -23.17 69.84
C GLY A 57 -5.19 -22.63 68.46
N CYS A 58 -5.53 -21.34 68.41
CA CYS A 58 -5.91 -20.65 67.17
C CYS A 58 -4.72 -20.50 66.20
N PRO A 59 -4.83 -20.96 64.93
CA PRO A 59 -3.75 -20.88 63.96
C PRO A 59 -3.35 -19.43 63.60
N ASN A 60 -4.30 -18.49 63.58
CA ASN A 60 -4.01 -17.09 63.27
C ASN A 60 -3.25 -16.40 64.42
N CYS A 61 -3.66 -16.64 65.67
CA CYS A 61 -2.94 -16.13 66.84
C CYS A 61 -1.53 -16.72 66.93
N GLY A 62 -1.36 -18.01 66.63
CA GLY A 62 -0.05 -18.65 66.57
C GLY A 62 0.87 -18.03 65.52
N LYS A 63 0.37 -17.85 64.28
CA LYS A 63 1.11 -17.19 63.20
C LYS A 63 1.51 -15.76 63.55
N LYS A 64 0.62 -14.98 64.18
CA LYS A 64 0.91 -13.61 64.61
C LYS A 64 2.05 -13.57 65.64
N LYS A 65 1.99 -14.43 66.67
CA LYS A 65 3.04 -14.51 67.70
C LYS A 65 4.42 -14.85 67.10
N ILE A 66 4.47 -15.81 66.17
CA ILE A 66 5.72 -16.17 65.49
C ILE A 66 6.23 -15.01 64.63
N GLY A 67 5.34 -14.35 63.88
CA GLY A 67 5.69 -13.20 63.05
C GLY A 67 6.23 -12.02 63.86
N ASP A 68 5.66 -11.75 65.04
CA ASP A 68 6.13 -10.70 65.94
C ASP A 68 7.51 -11.05 66.54
N ALA A 69 7.76 -12.32 66.87
CA ALA A 69 9.05 -12.78 67.39
C ALA A 69 10.19 -12.78 66.34
N LEU A 70 9.87 -12.97 65.05
CA LEU A 70 10.84 -12.96 63.95
C LEU A 70 11.06 -11.55 63.36
N ARG A 71 10.28 -10.54 63.77
CA ARG A 71 10.40 -9.18 63.25
C ARG A 71 11.69 -8.56 63.76
N LYS A 72 12.55 -8.09 62.84
CA LYS A 72 13.72 -7.28 63.16
C LYS A 72 13.35 -6.06 63.98
N SER A 73 14.25 -5.64 64.86
CA SER A 73 14.10 -4.35 65.54
C SER A 73 14.31 -3.20 64.54
N ASN A 74 13.86 -1.99 64.92
CA ASN A 74 14.08 -0.80 64.10
C ASN A 74 15.58 -0.49 63.92
N SER A 75 16.40 -0.69 64.97
CA SER A 75 17.84 -0.44 64.89
C SER A 75 18.57 -1.42 63.98
N ASP A 76 18.18 -2.70 64.00
CA ASP A 76 18.79 -3.71 63.14
C ASP A 76 18.49 -3.42 61.67
N PHE A 77 17.25 -3.05 61.37
CA PHE A 77 16.86 -2.68 60.01
C PHE A 77 17.63 -1.47 59.49
N ILE A 78 17.73 -0.39 60.28
CA ILE A 78 18.47 0.82 59.89
C ILE A 78 19.96 0.50 59.65
N SER A 79 20.56 -0.33 60.50
CA SER A 79 21.97 -0.72 60.38
C SER A 79 22.23 -1.54 59.11
N GLU A 80 21.35 -2.49 58.76
CA GLU A 80 21.46 -3.25 57.52
C GLU A 80 21.20 -2.37 56.28
N LEU A 81 20.24 -1.43 56.35
CA LEU A 81 19.94 -0.53 55.24
C LEU A 81 21.13 0.37 54.90
N ALA A 82 21.84 0.89 55.89
CA ALA A 82 23.01 1.75 55.69
C ALA A 82 24.15 1.03 54.95
N VAL A 83 24.26 -0.30 55.08
CA VAL A 83 25.26 -1.10 54.36
C VAL A 83 24.88 -1.27 52.88
N VAL A 84 23.62 -1.61 52.61
CA VAL A 84 23.16 -1.93 51.24
C VAL A 84 22.87 -0.68 50.42
N ASN A 85 22.27 0.34 51.05
CA ASN A 85 21.88 1.60 50.44
C ASN A 85 22.34 2.79 51.31
N PRO A 86 23.65 3.12 51.31
CA PRO A 86 24.23 4.15 52.18
C PRO A 86 23.65 5.56 51.96
N ASN A 87 23.08 5.81 50.78
CA ASN A 87 22.50 7.09 50.38
C ASN A 87 20.98 7.18 50.63
N VAL A 88 20.41 6.22 51.35
CA VAL A 88 18.98 6.17 51.67
C VAL A 88 18.81 6.21 53.18
N GLU A 89 17.89 7.04 53.65
CA GLU A 89 17.50 7.10 55.07
C GLU A 89 16.00 6.92 55.25
N THR A 90 15.62 6.44 56.43
CA THR A 90 14.22 6.17 56.79
C THR A 90 13.60 7.38 57.47
N LEU A 91 12.40 7.78 57.04
CA LEU A 91 11.63 8.89 57.65
C LEU A 91 10.56 8.40 58.65
N GLU A 92 10.32 7.09 58.72
CA GLU A 92 9.37 6.49 59.68
C GLU A 92 9.95 5.21 60.30
N GLU A 93 9.37 4.73 61.40
CA GLU A 93 9.83 3.52 62.09
C GLU A 93 9.50 2.24 61.30
N TYR A 94 10.41 1.25 61.39
CA TYR A 94 10.23 -0.04 60.75
C TYR A 94 9.16 -0.89 61.43
N ALA A 95 8.06 -1.14 60.72
CA ALA A 95 6.95 -1.98 61.18
C ALA A 95 6.97 -3.42 60.64
N GLY A 96 7.92 -3.76 59.76
CA GLY A 96 8.07 -5.10 59.18
C GLY A 96 8.46 -5.10 57.70
N ASN A 97 9.01 -6.22 57.21
CA ASN A 97 9.66 -6.29 55.90
C ASN A 97 8.73 -6.14 54.69
N ARG A 98 7.42 -6.35 54.90
CA ARG A 98 6.35 -6.21 53.91
C ARG A 98 5.42 -5.03 54.20
N VAL A 99 5.75 -4.22 55.20
CA VAL A 99 5.04 -2.96 55.49
C VAL A 99 5.86 -1.85 54.84
N LYS A 100 5.25 -1.10 53.93
CA LYS A 100 5.94 -0.03 53.22
C LYS A 100 6.46 1.01 54.20
N ILE A 101 7.71 1.43 54.00
CA ILE A 101 8.39 2.45 54.79
C ILE A 101 8.71 3.65 53.90
N LEU A 102 8.55 4.86 54.44
CA LEU A 102 8.88 6.14 53.83
C LEU A 102 10.38 6.42 53.97
N LEU A 103 11.00 6.77 52.86
CA LEU A 103 12.45 6.90 52.71
C LEU A 103 12.79 8.22 52.02
N HIS A 104 14.01 8.67 52.25
CA HIS A 104 14.59 9.86 51.66
C HIS A 104 15.94 9.54 51.00
N CYS A 105 16.17 10.05 49.79
CA CYS A 105 17.40 9.84 49.03
C CYS A 105 18.33 11.04 49.15
N LYS A 106 19.50 10.83 49.75
CA LYS A 106 20.53 11.86 49.96
C LYS A 106 21.16 12.41 48.67
N ILE A 107 20.96 11.73 47.53
CA ILE A 107 21.55 12.14 46.23
C ILE A 107 20.63 13.09 45.46
N CYS A 108 19.34 12.80 45.42
CA CYS A 108 18.39 13.51 44.55
C CYS A 108 17.19 14.09 45.29
N ASP A 109 17.23 14.08 46.62
CA ASP A 109 16.20 14.66 47.50
C ASP A 109 14.81 14.02 47.35
N HIS A 110 14.75 12.85 46.70
CA HIS A 110 13.48 12.18 46.42
C HIS A 110 13.00 11.37 47.63
N GLU A 111 11.73 11.57 47.99
CA GLU A 111 11.04 10.76 48.99
C GLU A 111 10.12 9.71 48.34
N TRP A 112 10.16 8.47 48.83
CA TRP A 112 9.30 7.40 48.31
C TRP A 112 8.98 6.35 49.37
N LYS A 113 7.89 5.60 49.14
CA LYS A 113 7.50 4.44 49.97
C LYS A 113 7.77 3.14 49.24
N THR A 114 8.50 2.21 49.87
CA THR A 114 8.68 0.85 49.36
C THR A 114 8.78 -0.19 50.48
N ASN A 115 8.79 -1.48 50.14
CA ASN A 115 8.96 -2.53 51.13
C ASN A 115 10.43 -2.60 51.59
N PRO A 116 10.69 -2.68 52.90
CA PRO A 116 12.04 -2.86 53.44
C PRO A 116 12.80 -4.07 52.87
N HIS A 117 12.09 -5.15 52.50
CA HIS A 117 12.70 -6.32 51.86
C HIS A 117 13.40 -5.98 50.52
N ASP A 118 12.80 -5.10 49.72
CA ASP A 118 13.34 -4.74 48.40
C ASP A 118 14.60 -3.90 48.55
N LEU A 119 14.63 -3.01 49.55
CA LEU A 119 15.79 -2.20 49.90
C LEU A 119 16.97 -3.06 50.31
N LEU A 120 16.77 -4.00 51.24
CA LEU A 120 17.82 -4.90 51.69
C LEU A 120 18.29 -5.86 50.59
N SER A 121 17.49 -6.07 49.56
CA SER A 121 17.87 -6.85 48.37
C SER A 121 18.66 -6.03 47.33
N GLY A 122 18.98 -4.76 47.61
CA GLY A 122 19.80 -3.90 46.75
C GLY A 122 19.02 -2.91 45.88
N HIS A 123 17.69 -2.81 46.02
CA HIS A 123 16.92 -1.79 45.30
C HIS A 123 17.07 -0.45 46.00
N GLY A 124 17.60 0.55 45.30
CA GLY A 124 17.81 1.91 45.81
C GLY A 124 16.71 2.89 45.37
N CYS A 125 17.06 4.17 45.34
CA CYS A 125 16.16 5.23 44.90
C CYS A 125 15.73 5.04 43.43
N PRO A 126 14.42 5.01 43.13
CA PRO A 126 13.92 4.80 41.77
C PRO A 126 14.30 5.93 40.80
N MET A 127 14.38 7.18 41.28
CA MET A 127 14.75 8.34 40.46
C MET A 127 16.22 8.27 40.02
N CYS A 128 17.12 7.92 40.94
CA CYS A 128 18.53 7.70 40.61
C CYS A 128 18.71 6.52 39.64
N GLY A 129 17.95 5.43 39.85
CA GLY A 129 17.95 4.27 38.96
C GLY A 129 17.52 4.63 37.54
N TYR A 130 16.43 5.40 37.40
CA TYR A 130 15.93 5.86 36.12
C TYR A 130 16.93 6.76 35.38
N GLU A 131 17.52 7.76 36.06
CA GLU A 131 18.46 8.67 35.41
C GLU A 131 19.75 7.95 34.98
N LYS A 132 20.23 6.98 35.78
CA LYS A 132 21.36 6.12 35.40
C LYS A 132 21.05 5.30 34.14
N GLN A 133 19.87 4.70 34.05
CA GLN A 133 19.45 3.93 32.88
C GLN A 133 19.30 4.82 31.64
N LYS A 134 18.66 5.98 31.77
CA LYS A 134 18.48 6.96 30.69
C LYS A 134 19.80 7.45 30.13
N ASN A 135 20.80 7.71 30.99
CA ASN A 135 22.11 8.17 30.54
C ASN A 135 22.92 7.06 29.85
N ALA A 136 22.81 5.80 30.32
CA ALA A 136 23.41 4.66 29.64
C ALA A 136 22.83 4.38 28.24
N GLN A 137 21.59 4.82 27.96
CA GLN A 137 20.93 4.66 26.66
C GLN A 137 21.20 5.82 25.68
N ARG A 138 21.91 6.88 26.07
CA ARG A 138 22.22 7.98 25.15
C ARG A 138 23.28 7.54 24.14
N ARG A 139 23.02 7.79 22.86
CA ARG A 139 24.02 7.61 21.79
C ARG A 139 25.21 8.51 22.05
N THR A 140 26.41 8.01 21.76
CA THR A 140 27.62 8.85 21.76
C THR A 140 27.71 9.67 20.48
N HIS A 141 28.59 10.68 20.46
CA HIS A 141 28.89 11.44 19.24
C HIS A 141 29.35 10.53 18.10
N LYS A 142 30.20 9.54 18.41
CA LYS A 142 30.69 8.55 17.44
C LYS A 142 29.55 7.72 16.85
N ASP A 143 28.67 7.18 17.69
CA ASP A 143 27.53 6.37 17.24
C ASP A 143 26.57 7.17 16.35
N PHE A 144 26.42 8.46 16.65
CA PHE A 144 25.65 9.38 15.83
C PHE A 144 26.28 9.56 14.43
N LEU A 145 27.58 9.83 14.35
CA LEU A 145 28.29 9.98 13.07
C LEU A 145 28.22 8.70 12.23
N GLU A 146 28.46 7.53 12.82
CA GLU A 146 28.36 6.24 12.11
C GLU A 146 26.95 5.95 11.60
N SER A 147 25.92 6.40 12.33
CA SER A 147 24.53 6.28 11.89
C SER A 147 24.20 7.26 10.77
N LEU A 148 24.73 8.49 10.83
CA LEU A 148 24.52 9.50 9.82
C LEU A 148 25.18 9.11 8.49
N GLU A 149 26.39 8.56 8.51
CA GLU A 149 27.11 8.12 7.30
C GLU A 149 26.32 7.06 6.51
N LYS A 150 25.58 6.18 7.21
CA LYS A 150 24.71 5.18 6.58
C LYS A 150 23.46 5.77 5.93
N VAL A 151 23.05 6.96 6.35
CA VAL A 151 21.83 7.63 5.88
C VAL A 151 22.15 8.64 4.78
N ASN A 152 23.18 9.46 4.97
CA ASN A 152 23.55 10.51 4.03
C ASN A 152 25.03 10.91 4.20
N THR A 153 25.85 10.57 3.22
CA THR A 153 27.29 10.89 3.15
C THR A 153 27.57 12.35 2.83
N GLU A 154 26.57 13.10 2.37
CA GLU A 154 26.70 14.48 1.87
C GLU A 154 26.52 15.54 2.96
N ILE A 155 26.53 15.14 4.23
CA ILE A 155 26.34 16.03 5.37
C ILE A 155 27.55 15.96 6.29
N HIS A 156 28.12 17.12 6.58
CA HIS A 156 29.17 17.28 7.58
C HIS A 156 28.57 17.88 8.87
N VAL A 157 28.92 17.31 10.03
CA VAL A 157 28.45 17.78 11.35
C VAL A 157 29.47 18.77 11.89
N ILE A 158 29.04 19.99 12.23
CA ILE A 158 29.93 21.06 12.73
C ILE A 158 30.01 21.06 14.25
N ASP A 159 28.87 20.99 14.94
CA ASP A 159 28.85 21.05 16.41
C ASP A 159 28.85 19.65 17.03
N GLU A 160 29.24 19.56 18.30
CA GLU A 160 29.19 18.32 19.05
C GLU A 160 27.74 17.84 19.27
N TYR A 161 27.46 16.58 18.90
CA TYR A 161 26.21 15.90 19.23
C TYR A 161 25.99 15.82 20.75
N VAL A 162 24.85 16.36 21.20
CA VAL A 162 24.41 16.29 22.60
C VAL A 162 23.33 15.23 22.79
N ASN A 163 22.28 15.28 21.97
CA ASN A 163 21.17 14.32 21.92
C ASN A 163 20.34 14.56 20.64
N ASN A 164 19.33 13.72 20.42
CA ASN A 164 18.48 13.75 19.22
C ASN A 164 17.55 14.97 19.08
N HIS A 165 17.38 15.77 20.13
CA HIS A 165 16.42 16.88 20.20
C HIS A 165 17.10 18.26 20.32
N THR A 166 18.38 18.31 20.70
CA THR A 166 19.14 19.57 20.74
C THR A 166 19.58 19.93 19.33
N LYS A 167 19.29 21.17 18.89
CA LYS A 167 19.66 21.65 17.57
C LYS A 167 21.16 21.91 17.47
N ILE A 168 21.82 21.33 16.46
CA ILE A 168 23.24 21.53 16.12
C ILE A 168 23.38 21.99 14.67
N ARG A 169 24.56 22.52 14.32
CA ARG A 169 24.89 22.95 12.96
C ARG A 169 25.42 21.80 12.11
N PHE A 170 24.97 21.78 10.87
CA PHE A 170 25.40 20.88 9.81
C PHE A 170 25.81 21.70 8.59
N GLN A 171 26.72 21.16 7.78
CA GLN A 171 27.14 21.71 6.51
C GLN A 171 26.86 20.72 5.38
N CYS A 172 26.35 21.24 4.27
CA CYS A 172 26.06 20.44 3.08
C CYS A 172 27.36 20.31 2.30
N LYS A 173 27.83 19.09 2.03
CA LYS A 173 29.01 18.88 1.18
C LYS A 173 28.73 19.29 -0.28
N ASN A 174 27.48 19.15 -0.74
CA ASN A 174 27.07 19.50 -2.10
C ASN A 174 27.01 21.03 -2.37
N CYS A 175 26.29 21.79 -1.54
CA CYS A 175 26.08 23.23 -1.77
C CYS A 175 26.82 24.15 -0.79
N GLY A 176 27.58 23.60 0.15
CA GLY A 176 28.34 24.37 1.15
C GLY A 176 27.51 25.03 2.26
N ARG A 177 26.17 25.03 2.18
CA ARG A 177 25.30 25.68 3.17
C ARG A 177 25.47 25.10 4.56
N ILE A 178 25.54 26.00 5.54
CA ILE A 178 25.42 25.69 6.96
C ILE A 178 23.98 25.91 7.42
N TRP A 179 23.38 24.95 8.11
CA TRP A 179 22.05 25.07 8.72
C TRP A 179 21.99 24.44 10.10
N LYS A 180 21.04 24.88 10.92
CA LYS A 180 20.85 24.41 12.31
C LYS A 180 19.57 23.61 12.43
N THR A 181 19.65 22.32 12.78
CA THR A 181 18.49 21.44 12.97
C THR A 181 18.75 20.37 14.04
N VAL A 182 17.75 19.57 14.38
CA VAL A 182 17.88 18.47 15.34
C VAL A 182 18.47 17.21 14.67
N PRO A 183 19.41 16.50 15.32
CA PRO A 183 20.04 15.29 14.77
C PRO A 183 19.05 14.21 14.32
N ASN A 184 17.94 14.03 15.04
CA ASN A 184 16.91 13.05 14.67
C ASN A 184 16.33 13.31 13.27
N SER A 185 16.18 14.58 12.89
CA SER A 185 15.66 14.97 11.58
C SER A 185 16.59 14.47 10.46
N VAL A 186 17.89 14.64 10.65
CA VAL A 186 18.91 14.23 9.67
C VAL A 186 19.02 12.70 9.60
N LEU A 187 18.93 11.99 10.72
CA LEU A 187 18.91 10.52 10.76
C LEU A 187 17.67 9.92 10.10
N LEU A 188 16.54 10.63 10.09
CA LEU A 188 15.34 10.23 9.35
C LEU A 188 15.44 10.49 7.84
N GLY A 189 16.59 11.00 7.37
CA GLY A 189 16.86 11.25 5.95
C GLY A 189 16.55 12.67 5.48
N HIS A 190 16.16 13.60 6.38
CA HIS A 190 15.97 15.00 6.01
C HIS A 190 17.33 15.70 5.83
N GLY A 191 17.63 16.13 4.60
CA GLY A 191 18.91 16.75 4.25
C GLY A 191 18.94 18.28 4.40
N CYS A 192 19.96 18.89 3.77
CA CYS A 192 20.09 20.34 3.66
C CYS A 192 18.77 20.97 3.19
N PRO A 193 18.20 21.99 3.85
CA PRO A 193 16.92 22.55 3.43
C PRO A 193 16.94 23.15 2.02
N ASP A 194 18.12 23.57 1.54
CA ASP A 194 18.24 24.01 0.15
C ASP A 194 18.26 22.83 -0.80
N CYS A 195 19.02 21.76 -0.55
CA CYS A 195 19.06 20.59 -1.45
C CYS A 195 17.86 19.64 -1.31
N ALA A 196 17.23 19.57 -0.14
CA ALA A 196 16.08 18.71 0.14
C ALA A 196 14.75 19.37 -0.28
N HIS A 197 14.72 20.71 -0.39
CA HIS A 197 13.64 21.48 -1.03
C HIS A 197 14.11 22.18 -2.32
N SER A 198 15.23 21.78 -2.94
CA SER A 198 15.73 22.35 -4.21
C SER A 198 14.97 21.77 -5.38
N SER A 199 13.70 22.11 -5.47
CA SER A 199 13.22 22.47 -6.80
C SER A 199 12.50 23.78 -6.66
N THR A 200 13.30 24.84 -6.66
CA THR A 200 12.88 26.05 -7.35
C THR A 200 12.33 25.64 -8.70
N SER A 201 11.19 26.21 -9.11
CA SER A 201 10.58 25.79 -10.37
C SER A 201 11.53 26.01 -11.55
N PHE A 202 11.33 25.29 -12.66
CA PHE A 202 12.14 25.54 -13.86
C PHE A 202 12.05 27.01 -14.29
N LEU A 203 10.84 27.60 -14.28
CA LEU A 203 10.63 29.02 -14.56
C LEU A 203 11.41 29.95 -13.62
N GLU A 204 11.40 29.67 -12.31
CA GLU A 204 12.17 30.43 -11.32
C GLU A 204 13.67 30.40 -11.65
N GLN A 205 14.20 29.23 -11.98
CA GLN A 205 15.60 29.10 -12.38
C GLN A 205 15.90 29.79 -13.71
N VAL A 206 14.99 29.76 -14.69
CA VAL A 206 15.19 30.50 -15.95
C VAL A 206 15.27 31.99 -15.67
N ILE A 207 14.33 32.57 -14.91
CA ILE A 207 14.37 34.00 -14.56
C ILE A 207 15.67 34.32 -13.79
N LEU A 208 16.00 33.53 -12.78
CA LEU A 208 17.19 33.73 -11.94
C LEU A 208 18.48 33.69 -12.76
N GLN A 209 18.67 32.65 -13.58
CA GLN A 209 19.89 32.48 -14.39
C GLN A 209 19.95 33.50 -15.53
N SER A 210 18.82 33.92 -16.10
CA SER A 210 18.78 34.99 -17.11
C SER A 210 19.33 36.31 -16.55
N PHE A 211 18.87 36.74 -15.38
CA PHE A 211 19.38 37.96 -14.75
C PHE A 211 20.83 37.81 -14.27
N LYS A 212 21.22 36.65 -13.72
CA LYS A 212 22.62 36.39 -13.34
C LYS A 212 23.57 36.46 -14.52
N THR A 213 23.15 35.92 -15.66
CA THR A 213 23.92 35.97 -16.91
C THR A 213 24.07 37.39 -17.43
N ALA A 214 23.06 38.25 -17.22
CA ALA A 214 23.07 39.63 -17.68
C ALA A 214 23.80 40.61 -16.75
N LEU A 215 23.63 40.47 -15.44
CA LEU A 215 24.06 41.45 -14.44
C LEU A 215 25.27 40.99 -13.62
N GLY A 216 25.49 39.68 -13.50
CA GLY A 216 26.48 39.10 -12.62
C GLY A 216 25.85 38.24 -11.51
N GLU A 217 26.61 37.28 -11.00
CA GLU A 217 26.15 36.31 -9.99
C GLU A 217 25.78 36.96 -8.64
N ASP A 218 26.54 37.99 -8.24
CA ASP A 218 26.41 38.65 -6.93
C ASP A 218 25.28 39.69 -6.90
N ASP A 219 24.80 40.15 -8.07
CA ASP A 219 23.76 41.17 -8.19
C ASP A 219 22.33 40.60 -8.18
N VAL A 220 22.19 39.27 -8.16
CA VAL A 220 20.91 38.57 -8.19
C VAL A 220 20.83 37.55 -7.07
N ILE A 221 20.00 37.86 -6.08
CA ILE A 221 19.88 37.08 -4.85
C ILE A 221 18.68 36.15 -4.98
N SER A 222 18.88 34.86 -4.67
CA SER A 222 17.79 33.87 -4.62
C SER A 222 17.37 33.61 -3.19
N ARG A 223 16.07 33.45 -2.96
CA ARG A 223 15.46 33.11 -1.65
C ARG A 223 15.84 34.07 -0.52
N ASP A 224 15.89 35.36 -0.83
CA ASP A 224 16.24 36.36 0.17
C ASP A 224 15.15 36.46 1.24
N ARG A 225 15.54 36.36 2.52
CA ARG A 225 14.65 36.59 3.67
C ARG A 225 14.99 37.88 4.41
N SER A 226 16.11 38.50 4.08
CA SER A 226 16.66 39.61 4.83
C SER A 226 15.96 40.93 4.51
N LEU A 227 15.57 41.16 3.25
CA LEU A 227 15.01 42.43 2.79
C LEU A 227 13.69 42.77 3.49
N ILE A 228 12.73 41.83 3.52
CA ILE A 228 11.38 42.08 4.06
C ILE A 228 11.04 41.22 5.30
N GLY A 229 12.01 40.46 5.83
CA GLY A 229 11.77 39.48 6.90
C GLY A 229 10.89 38.29 6.47
N MET A 230 10.67 38.12 5.16
CA MET A 230 9.93 37.03 4.53
C MET A 230 10.70 36.61 3.27
N GLU A 231 10.59 35.33 2.88
CA GLU A 231 11.29 34.81 1.71
C GLU A 231 10.74 35.42 0.41
N LEU A 232 11.64 35.95 -0.41
CA LEU A 232 11.45 36.38 -1.79
C LEU A 232 12.24 35.47 -2.72
N ASP A 233 11.61 34.92 -3.76
CA ASP A 233 12.25 33.89 -4.60
C ASP A 233 13.48 34.42 -5.35
N ILE A 234 13.36 35.62 -5.94
CA ILE A 234 14.43 36.32 -6.67
C ILE A 234 14.40 37.80 -6.32
N VAL A 235 15.54 38.38 -5.97
CA VAL A 235 15.70 39.82 -5.65
C VAL A 235 16.88 40.37 -6.45
N ILE A 236 16.68 41.52 -7.09
CA ILE A 236 17.71 42.24 -7.85
C ILE A 236 17.84 43.64 -7.25
N PRO A 237 18.78 43.85 -6.31
CA PRO A 237 18.90 45.10 -5.57
C PRO A 237 19.17 46.32 -6.45
N SER A 238 19.96 46.17 -7.51
CA SER A 238 20.32 47.24 -8.45
C SER A 238 19.12 47.78 -9.22
N LEU A 239 18.13 46.93 -9.49
CA LEU A 239 16.89 47.29 -10.19
C LEU A 239 15.72 47.59 -9.24
N LYS A 240 15.92 47.43 -7.92
CA LYS A 240 14.85 47.53 -6.90
C LYS A 240 13.63 46.66 -7.25
N ILE A 241 13.87 45.44 -7.70
CA ILE A 241 12.81 44.52 -8.10
C ILE A 241 12.97 43.14 -7.47
N ALA A 242 11.84 42.46 -7.27
CA ALA A 242 11.77 41.08 -6.82
C ALA A 242 10.73 40.31 -7.65
N TYR A 243 10.97 39.01 -7.87
CA TYR A 243 10.08 38.11 -8.60
C TYR A 243 9.60 36.95 -7.71
N GLU A 244 8.32 36.61 -7.83
CA GLU A 244 7.65 35.48 -7.17
C GLU A 244 6.91 34.63 -8.22
N PRO A 245 7.60 33.75 -8.95
CA PRO A 245 6.97 32.80 -9.86
C PRO A 245 6.38 31.61 -9.08
N GLY A 246 5.11 31.30 -9.30
CA GLY A 246 4.44 30.17 -8.65
C GLY A 246 3.18 29.70 -9.38
N SER A 247 2.81 28.43 -9.21
CA SER A 247 1.55 27.92 -9.78
C SER A 247 0.37 28.29 -8.87
N TRP A 248 -0.69 28.85 -9.46
CA TRP A 248 -1.86 29.35 -8.73
C TRP A 248 -2.51 28.30 -7.81
N ALA A 249 -2.47 27.03 -8.23
CA ALA A 249 -2.97 25.90 -7.44
C ALA A 249 -2.35 25.82 -6.02
N TRP A 250 -1.15 26.36 -5.83
CA TRP A 250 -0.44 26.39 -4.54
C TRP A 250 -0.56 27.72 -3.79
N HIS A 251 -1.04 28.77 -4.47
CA HIS A 251 -1.10 30.14 -3.97
C HIS A 251 -2.51 30.64 -3.67
N TYR A 252 -3.57 29.99 -4.18
CA TYR A 252 -4.94 30.47 -4.00
C TYR A 252 -5.36 30.63 -2.51
N ASN A 253 -4.81 29.79 -1.62
CA ASN A 253 -5.02 29.88 -0.16
C ASN A 253 -3.99 30.76 0.59
N LYS A 254 -3.02 31.36 -0.12
CA LYS A 254 -1.92 32.14 0.47
C LYS A 254 -2.01 33.64 0.20
N LYS A 255 -3.15 34.12 -0.35
CA LYS A 255 -3.36 35.53 -0.73
C LYS A 255 -2.93 36.53 0.34
N THR A 256 -3.25 36.28 1.61
CA THR A 256 -2.86 37.18 2.72
C THR A 256 -1.34 37.34 2.84
N LYS A 257 -0.60 36.23 2.70
CA LYS A 257 0.87 36.22 2.78
C LYS A 257 1.47 36.92 1.56
N ASP A 258 0.94 36.64 0.37
CA ASP A 258 1.40 37.25 -0.88
C ASP A 258 1.14 38.76 -0.88
N THR A 259 -0.01 39.22 -0.35
CA THR A 259 -0.31 40.64 -0.13
C THR A 259 0.65 41.28 0.88
N GLN A 260 1.01 40.61 1.97
CA GLN A 260 2.00 41.12 2.92
C GLN A 260 3.38 41.30 2.28
N LYS A 261 3.84 40.36 1.44
CA LYS A 261 5.09 40.52 0.70
C LYS A 261 5.07 41.78 -0.16
N ARG A 262 3.98 42.02 -0.90
CA ARG A 262 3.80 43.21 -1.74
C ARG A 262 3.89 44.51 -0.94
N ILE A 263 3.19 44.58 0.20
CA ILE A 263 3.20 45.76 1.07
C ILE A 263 4.63 46.05 1.56
N ARG A 264 5.32 45.04 2.11
CA ARG A 264 6.67 45.22 2.66
C ARG A 264 7.71 45.56 1.59
N CYS A 265 7.59 44.99 0.39
CA CYS A 265 8.46 45.39 -0.73
C CYS A 265 8.25 46.87 -1.08
N LYS A 266 6.98 47.29 -1.19
CA LYS A 266 6.63 48.69 -1.52
C LYS A 266 7.13 49.68 -0.46
N GLU A 267 7.03 49.34 0.83
CA GLU A 267 7.55 50.17 1.93
C GLU A 267 9.06 50.42 1.82
N LEU A 268 9.82 49.48 1.23
CA LEU A 268 11.26 49.59 1.00
C LEU A 268 11.62 50.09 -0.42
N GLY A 269 10.63 50.51 -1.20
CA GLY A 269 10.81 51.00 -2.57
C GLY A 269 11.10 49.91 -3.61
N TYR A 270 10.83 48.65 -3.29
CA TYR A 270 10.96 47.53 -4.23
C TYR A 270 9.64 47.23 -4.96
N GLN A 271 9.73 46.97 -6.26
CA GLN A 271 8.62 46.40 -7.03
C GLN A 271 8.61 44.87 -6.88
N LEU A 272 7.46 44.31 -6.49
CA LEU A 272 7.27 42.85 -6.45
C LEU A 272 6.43 42.39 -7.64
N ILE A 273 7.04 41.65 -8.56
CA ILE A 273 6.38 41.00 -9.69
C ILE A 273 5.99 39.58 -9.29
N THR A 274 4.70 39.26 -9.33
CA THR A 274 4.21 37.88 -9.14
C THR A 274 3.83 37.29 -10.48
N ILE A 275 4.20 36.03 -10.71
CA ILE A 275 3.89 35.32 -11.96
C ILE A 275 3.14 34.05 -11.59
N TYR A 276 1.83 34.04 -11.86
CA TYR A 276 0.97 32.88 -11.58
C TYR A 276 0.75 32.02 -12.82
N THR A 277 1.27 30.79 -12.80
CA THR A 277 0.97 29.77 -13.81
C THR A 277 -0.26 28.94 -13.45
N ASP A 278 -0.82 28.22 -14.43
CA ASP A 278 -2.05 27.40 -14.28
C ASP A 278 -3.27 28.21 -13.78
N TYR A 279 -3.31 29.50 -14.09
CA TYR A 279 -4.34 30.43 -13.64
C TYR A 279 -5.55 30.36 -14.58
N LYS A 280 -6.64 29.74 -14.11
CA LYS A 280 -7.83 29.45 -14.94
C LYS A 280 -8.89 30.56 -14.93
N SER A 281 -8.82 31.51 -13.99
CA SER A 281 -9.75 32.65 -13.98
C SER A 281 -9.33 33.70 -15.01
N ASN A 282 -10.27 34.56 -15.40
CA ASN A 282 -9.98 35.77 -16.18
C ASN A 282 -9.72 36.99 -15.29
N ASP A 283 -9.96 36.88 -13.98
CA ASP A 283 -9.68 37.98 -13.04
C ASP A 283 -8.20 38.06 -12.71
N ILE A 284 -7.61 39.25 -12.67
CA ILE A 284 -6.22 39.41 -12.23
C ILE A 284 -6.20 39.56 -10.71
N PRO A 285 -5.43 38.76 -9.95
CA PRO A 285 -5.42 38.83 -8.48
C PRO A 285 -5.00 40.19 -7.90
N TYR A 286 -4.23 40.97 -8.66
CA TYR A 286 -3.67 42.25 -8.27
C TYR A 286 -3.68 43.23 -9.46
N ASP A 287 -3.92 44.51 -9.19
CA ASP A 287 -4.07 45.54 -10.23
C ASP A 287 -2.76 45.92 -10.95
N SER A 288 -1.60 45.52 -10.42
CA SER A 288 -0.28 45.80 -11.01
C SER A 288 0.77 44.75 -10.62
N ASN A 289 1.82 44.64 -11.43
CA ASN A 289 2.96 43.73 -11.23
C ASN A 289 2.52 42.27 -10.99
N CYS A 290 1.55 41.80 -11.78
CA CYS A 290 1.02 40.45 -11.69
C CYS A 290 0.74 39.89 -13.09
N TYR A 291 1.45 38.83 -13.45
CA TYR A 291 1.21 38.09 -14.69
C TYR A 291 0.42 36.82 -14.37
N THR A 292 -0.62 36.54 -15.14
CA THR A 292 -1.42 35.31 -15.02
C THR A 292 -1.40 34.54 -16.32
N LEU A 293 -0.90 33.30 -16.28
CA LEU A 293 -0.77 32.43 -17.44
C LEU A 293 -1.70 31.22 -17.28
N LYS A 294 -2.47 30.90 -18.33
CA LYS A 294 -3.43 29.78 -18.31
C LYS A 294 -2.76 28.40 -18.27
N TYR A 295 -1.47 28.34 -18.57
CA TYR A 295 -0.66 27.14 -18.63
C TYR A 295 0.64 27.34 -17.85
N ASN A 296 1.37 26.25 -17.62
CA ASN A 296 2.66 26.29 -16.96
C ASN A 296 3.79 26.54 -17.95
N LEU A 297 4.77 27.37 -17.57
CA LEU A 297 6.01 27.58 -18.32
C LEU A 297 7.06 26.60 -17.82
N GLY A 298 7.76 25.95 -18.73
CA GLY A 298 8.58 24.79 -18.42
C GLY A 298 9.49 24.37 -19.57
N VAL A 299 10.26 23.31 -19.33
CA VAL A 299 11.18 22.72 -20.32
C VAL A 299 10.44 22.23 -21.58
N SER A 300 9.19 21.79 -21.43
CA SER A 300 8.37 21.25 -22.52
C SER A 300 7.89 22.28 -23.53
N ASN A 301 7.80 23.54 -23.13
CA ASN A 301 7.38 24.71 -23.91
C ASN A 301 8.43 25.81 -23.75
N TRP A 302 9.66 25.44 -24.13
CA TRP A 302 10.85 26.26 -23.93
C TRP A 302 10.76 27.58 -24.69
N ASP A 303 10.27 27.58 -25.92
CA ASP A 303 10.20 28.79 -26.74
C ASP A 303 9.25 29.82 -26.14
N GLU A 304 8.10 29.39 -25.61
CA GLU A 304 7.18 30.24 -24.88
C GLU A 304 7.77 30.74 -23.55
N THR A 305 8.49 29.86 -22.84
CA THR A 305 9.17 30.21 -21.59
C THR A 305 10.26 31.26 -21.83
N LYS A 306 11.08 31.05 -22.86
CA LYS A 306 12.13 31.97 -23.30
C LYS A 306 11.53 33.29 -23.76
N SER A 307 10.45 33.28 -24.55
CA SER A 307 9.77 34.49 -25.01
C SER A 307 9.26 35.32 -23.84
N PHE A 308 8.57 34.69 -22.89
CA PHE A 308 8.05 35.36 -21.71
C PHE A 308 9.16 35.98 -20.84
N VAL A 309 10.24 35.24 -20.55
CA VAL A 309 11.36 35.79 -19.76
C VAL A 309 12.11 36.87 -20.56
N THR A 310 12.16 36.78 -21.89
CA THR A 310 12.72 37.85 -22.74
C THR A 310 11.94 39.15 -22.58
N GLU A 311 10.61 39.09 -22.51
CA GLU A 311 9.77 40.27 -22.24
C GLU A 311 10.12 40.91 -20.89
N LEU A 312 10.27 40.12 -19.83
CA LEU A 312 10.68 40.61 -18.49
C LEU A 312 12.05 41.29 -18.51
N LEU A 313 13.01 40.74 -19.26
CA LEU A 313 14.35 41.34 -19.40
C LEU A 313 14.29 42.67 -20.16
N CYS A 314 13.44 42.74 -21.20
CA CYS A 314 13.33 43.93 -22.04
C CYS A 314 12.74 45.13 -21.30
N GLU A 315 11.88 44.92 -20.29
CA GLU A 315 11.39 45.97 -19.39
C GLU A 315 12.53 46.71 -18.66
N HIS A 316 13.70 46.07 -18.54
CA HIS A 316 14.90 46.62 -17.91
C HIS A 316 16.04 46.88 -18.91
N ASN A 317 15.74 46.93 -20.22
CA ASN A 317 16.73 47.10 -21.30
C ASN A 317 17.81 46.00 -21.33
N ILE A 318 17.52 44.81 -20.82
CA ILE A 318 18.43 43.66 -20.84
C ILE A 318 18.10 42.77 -22.03
N LYS A 319 19.14 42.31 -22.73
CA LYS A 319 19.02 41.34 -23.83
C LYS A 319 20.08 40.25 -23.69
N LEU A 320 19.67 39.02 -23.94
CA LEU A 320 20.55 37.85 -24.00
C LEU A 320 20.61 37.34 -25.44
N ASN A 321 21.79 36.91 -25.87
CA ASN A 321 21.99 36.23 -27.14
C ASN A 321 21.67 34.73 -27.05
N GLU A 322 21.69 34.03 -28.19
CA GLU A 322 21.33 32.60 -28.24
C GLU A 322 22.26 31.70 -27.43
N ASP A 323 23.57 31.93 -27.45
CA ASP A 323 24.53 31.14 -26.66
C ASP A 323 24.29 31.29 -25.15
N GLN A 324 23.97 32.52 -24.71
CA GLN A 324 23.57 32.80 -23.33
C GLN A 324 22.26 32.08 -22.97
N TRP A 325 21.29 32.06 -23.88
CA TRP A 325 20.03 31.35 -23.65
C TRP A 325 20.20 29.83 -23.54
N GLU A 326 21.08 29.22 -24.34
CA GLU A 326 21.37 27.79 -24.22
C GLU A 326 22.01 27.48 -22.87
N LYS A 327 22.98 28.30 -22.43
CA LYS A 327 23.59 28.17 -21.11
C LYS A 327 22.58 28.35 -19.97
N VAL A 328 21.69 29.34 -20.07
CA VAL A 328 20.60 29.55 -19.10
C VAL A 328 19.72 28.31 -19.02
N ARG A 329 19.35 27.73 -20.17
CA ARG A 329 18.50 26.54 -20.25
C ARG A 329 19.15 25.33 -19.57
N GLU A 330 20.42 25.08 -19.85
CA GLU A 330 21.18 23.96 -19.27
C GLU A 330 21.27 24.09 -17.75
N VAL A 331 21.71 25.25 -17.25
CA VAL A 331 21.87 25.50 -15.81
C VAL A 331 20.52 25.50 -15.09
N ALA A 332 19.47 26.08 -15.70
CA ALA A 332 18.15 26.06 -15.11
C ALA A 332 17.57 24.64 -15.04
N LEU A 333 17.84 23.82 -16.04
CA LEU A 333 17.44 22.41 -16.04
C LEU A 333 18.17 21.64 -14.95
N GLU A 334 19.47 21.87 -14.77
CA GLU A 334 20.26 21.23 -13.72
C GLU A 334 19.78 21.63 -12.31
N LYS A 335 19.64 22.94 -12.05
CA LYS A 335 19.29 23.48 -10.73
C LYS A 335 17.82 23.26 -10.33
N SER A 336 16.92 23.02 -11.28
CA SER A 336 15.50 22.75 -11.00
C SER A 336 15.19 21.26 -10.76
N ARG A 337 16.16 20.36 -10.96
CA ARG A 337 15.98 18.92 -10.74
C ARG A 337 15.94 18.57 -9.25
N LYS A 338 15.01 17.67 -8.88
CA LYS A 338 14.93 17.08 -7.52
C LYS A 338 16.01 16.03 -7.25
N ILE A 339 16.42 15.34 -8.31
CA ILE A 339 17.38 14.23 -8.29
C ILE A 339 18.24 14.36 -9.54
N THR A 340 19.51 13.97 -9.44
CA THR A 340 20.39 14.01 -10.61
C THR A 340 19.97 12.97 -11.65
N ASN A 341 20.49 13.11 -12.87
CA ASN A 341 20.24 12.12 -13.93
C ASN A 341 20.79 10.75 -13.52
N GLU A 342 21.96 10.74 -12.88
CA GLU A 342 22.67 9.56 -12.40
C GLU A 342 21.88 8.88 -11.28
N GLU A 343 21.43 9.64 -10.27
CA GLU A 343 20.58 9.13 -9.20
C GLU A 343 19.25 8.57 -9.72
N CYS A 344 18.66 9.21 -10.73
CA CYS A 344 17.43 8.71 -11.34
C CYS A 344 17.69 7.36 -12.05
N ILE A 345 18.77 7.26 -12.81
CA ILE A 345 19.16 6.04 -13.52
C ILE A 345 19.41 4.91 -12.52
N GLU A 346 20.12 5.15 -11.42
CA GLU A 346 20.35 4.18 -10.37
C GLU A 346 19.04 3.66 -9.75
N LYS A 347 18.11 4.57 -9.41
CA LYS A 347 16.79 4.20 -8.89
C LYS A 347 15.97 3.39 -9.89
N LEU A 348 16.02 3.75 -11.17
CA LEU A 348 15.34 3.02 -12.24
C LEU A 348 15.90 1.60 -12.39
N TYR A 349 17.21 1.42 -12.31
CA TYR A 349 17.85 0.10 -12.37
C TYR A 349 17.59 -0.74 -11.12
N ALA A 350 17.52 -0.13 -9.94
CA ALA A 350 17.16 -0.82 -8.69
C ALA A 350 15.76 -1.45 -8.76
N VAL A 351 14.79 -0.72 -9.32
CA VAL A 351 13.40 -1.22 -9.47
C VAL A 351 13.28 -2.20 -10.64
N ASN A 352 13.96 -1.92 -11.74
CA ASN A 352 13.83 -2.70 -12.96
C ASN A 352 15.19 -2.97 -13.61
N PRO A 353 15.93 -3.98 -13.15
CA PRO A 353 17.29 -4.27 -13.62
C PRO A 353 17.35 -4.74 -15.08
N LYS A 354 16.19 -4.94 -15.73
CA LYS A 354 16.07 -5.47 -17.10
C LYS A 354 15.83 -4.36 -18.13
N ILE A 355 16.16 -3.11 -17.78
CA ILE A 355 16.09 -1.95 -18.68
C ILE A 355 17.46 -1.30 -18.80
N LYS A 356 17.66 -0.58 -19.90
CA LYS A 356 18.77 0.36 -20.12
C LYS A 356 18.18 1.73 -20.39
N VAL A 357 18.65 2.76 -19.70
CA VAL A 357 18.27 4.15 -19.97
C VAL A 357 19.09 4.67 -21.16
N ILE A 358 18.41 5.18 -22.20
CA ILE A 358 19.06 5.71 -23.42
C ILE A 358 18.94 7.24 -23.49
N GLY A 359 17.84 7.80 -22.99
CA GLY A 359 17.63 9.26 -22.96
C GLY A 359 18.09 9.91 -21.66
N THR A 360 18.24 11.23 -21.68
CA THR A 360 18.53 12.02 -20.48
C THR A 360 17.27 12.19 -19.62
N TYR A 361 17.40 12.04 -18.31
CA TYR A 361 16.36 12.40 -17.36
C TYR A 361 16.19 13.92 -17.31
N ILE A 362 14.94 14.38 -17.41
CA ILE A 362 14.57 15.79 -17.26
C ILE A 362 13.84 15.96 -15.92
N ASN A 363 12.69 15.29 -15.78
CA ASN A 363 11.94 15.19 -14.52
C ASN A 363 10.98 13.98 -14.55
N ASN A 364 10.27 13.73 -13.45
CA ASN A 364 9.33 12.61 -13.30
C ASN A 364 8.03 12.71 -14.11
N SER A 365 7.81 13.83 -14.81
CA SER A 365 6.63 14.14 -15.61
C SER A 365 6.94 14.24 -17.12
N ILE A 366 8.20 14.05 -17.51
CA ILE A 366 8.62 13.96 -18.91
C ILE A 366 9.12 12.55 -19.20
N LYS A 367 8.72 12.00 -20.34
CA LYS A 367 9.08 10.63 -20.73
C LYS A 367 10.58 10.52 -20.98
N VAL A 368 11.17 9.43 -20.49
CA VAL A 368 12.54 9.02 -20.78
C VAL A 368 12.54 7.87 -21.79
N LYS A 369 13.53 7.84 -22.68
CA LYS A 369 13.76 6.73 -23.63
C LYS A 369 14.47 5.58 -22.93
N LEU A 370 13.88 4.39 -23.02
CA LEU A 370 14.33 3.16 -22.35
C LEU A 370 14.44 2.02 -23.37
N GLN A 371 15.36 1.10 -23.14
CA GLN A 371 15.51 -0.13 -23.91
C GLN A 371 15.36 -1.36 -23.02
N CYS A 372 14.68 -2.39 -23.51
CA CYS A 372 14.43 -3.60 -22.74
C CYS A 372 15.56 -4.58 -22.99
N LEU A 373 16.24 -5.02 -21.94
CA LEU A 373 17.31 -6.01 -22.05
C LEU A 373 16.77 -7.42 -22.36
N ILE A 374 15.46 -7.66 -22.21
CA ILE A 374 14.83 -8.96 -22.51
C ILE A 374 14.47 -9.09 -23.99
N CYS A 375 13.84 -8.06 -24.58
CA CYS A 375 13.32 -8.13 -25.96
C CYS A 375 13.98 -7.15 -26.92
N GLY A 376 14.95 -6.34 -26.46
CA GLY A 376 15.67 -5.35 -27.26
C GLY A 376 14.89 -4.11 -27.67
N LYS A 377 13.56 -4.08 -27.46
CA LYS A 377 12.70 -2.97 -27.89
C LYS A 377 12.94 -1.69 -27.10
N ILE A 378 12.88 -0.57 -27.80
CA ILE A 378 12.96 0.78 -27.25
C ILE A 378 11.53 1.31 -27.07
N TRP A 379 11.27 1.99 -25.95
CA TRP A 379 10.02 2.71 -25.72
C TRP A 379 10.25 3.94 -24.85
N GLU A 380 9.27 4.84 -24.86
CA GLU A 380 9.24 6.01 -24.00
C GLU A 380 8.27 5.81 -22.84
N SER A 381 8.69 6.12 -21.62
CA SER A 381 7.82 6.03 -20.46
C SER A 381 8.16 7.08 -19.41
N MET A 382 7.19 7.35 -18.55
CA MET A 382 7.37 8.28 -17.44
C MET A 382 8.29 7.65 -16.39
N PRO A 383 9.34 8.34 -15.91
CA PRO A 383 10.22 7.81 -14.86
C PRO A 383 9.43 7.36 -13.62
N SER A 384 8.43 8.14 -13.20
CA SER A 384 7.52 7.80 -12.09
C SER A 384 6.78 6.48 -12.30
N SER A 385 6.35 6.16 -13.53
CA SER A 385 5.68 4.89 -13.84
C SER A 385 6.62 3.70 -13.71
N VAL A 386 7.87 3.86 -14.18
CA VAL A 386 8.90 2.82 -14.12
C VAL A 386 9.35 2.57 -12.68
N LEU A 387 9.52 3.64 -11.89
CA LEU A 387 9.81 3.55 -10.45
C LEU A 387 8.69 2.86 -9.67
N SER A 388 7.43 2.98 -10.11
CA SER A 388 6.29 2.21 -9.57
C SER A 388 6.27 0.74 -10.03
N GLY A 389 7.31 0.25 -10.69
CA GLY A 389 7.45 -1.15 -11.11
C GLY A 389 6.92 -1.47 -12.52
N HIS A 390 6.45 -0.48 -13.29
CA HIS A 390 6.03 -0.74 -14.66
C HIS A 390 7.24 -1.01 -15.56
N GLY A 391 7.19 -2.14 -16.27
CA GLY A 391 8.27 -2.57 -17.15
C GLY A 391 8.00 -2.35 -18.63
N CYS A 392 8.76 -3.06 -19.46
CA CYS A 392 8.60 -3.03 -20.91
C CYS A 392 7.17 -3.41 -21.32
N PRO A 393 6.43 -2.55 -22.04
CA PRO A 393 5.04 -2.80 -22.41
C PRO A 393 4.91 -3.98 -23.38
N TYR A 394 5.92 -4.24 -24.21
CA TYR A 394 5.94 -5.37 -25.14
C TYR A 394 6.05 -6.71 -24.39
N CYS A 395 6.96 -6.80 -23.41
CA CYS A 395 7.07 -7.98 -22.55
C CYS A 395 5.82 -8.16 -21.67
N GLY A 396 5.25 -7.05 -21.15
CA GLY A 396 4.00 -7.08 -20.39
C GLY A 396 2.84 -7.66 -21.20
N LYS A 397 2.63 -7.17 -22.43
CA LYS A 397 1.61 -7.71 -23.36
C LYS A 397 1.82 -9.18 -23.68
N ARG A 398 3.07 -9.60 -23.94
CA ARG A 398 3.39 -11.02 -24.21
C ARG A 398 3.04 -11.90 -23.00
N ARG A 399 3.49 -11.53 -21.80
CA ARG A 399 3.19 -12.28 -20.56
C ARG A 399 1.70 -12.37 -20.29
N SER A 400 0.95 -11.28 -20.49
CA SER A 400 -0.50 -11.28 -20.33
C SER A 400 -1.19 -12.19 -21.35
N ALA A 401 -0.75 -12.17 -22.61
CA ALA A 401 -1.27 -13.08 -23.63
C ALA A 401 -0.94 -14.55 -23.33
N ASP A 402 0.25 -14.83 -22.80
CA ASP A 402 0.65 -16.18 -22.39
C ASP A 402 -0.16 -16.65 -21.16
N SER A 403 -0.41 -15.78 -20.17
CA SER A 403 -1.20 -16.14 -18.98
C SER A 403 -2.68 -16.34 -19.27
N MET A 404 -3.23 -15.66 -20.29
CA MET A 404 -4.62 -15.85 -20.73
C MET A 404 -4.79 -17.04 -21.67
N ARG A 405 -3.70 -17.65 -22.15
CA ARG A 405 -3.76 -18.79 -23.06
C ARG A 405 -4.18 -20.04 -22.28
N LYS A 406 -5.28 -20.67 -22.71
CA LYS A 406 -5.71 -21.97 -22.21
C LYS A 406 -4.62 -23.02 -22.39
N THR A 407 -4.47 -23.94 -21.45
CA THR A 407 -3.65 -25.14 -21.65
C THR A 407 -4.33 -26.11 -22.62
N GLN A 408 -3.59 -27.11 -23.11
CA GLN A 408 -4.14 -28.19 -23.94
C GLN A 408 -5.32 -28.86 -23.22
N GLU A 409 -5.14 -29.20 -21.95
CA GLU A 409 -6.14 -29.89 -21.13
C GLU A 409 -7.40 -29.03 -20.95
N GLN A 410 -7.22 -27.74 -20.65
CA GLN A 410 -8.33 -26.81 -20.52
C GLN A 410 -9.13 -26.69 -21.82
N PHE A 411 -8.44 -26.52 -22.96
CA PHE A 411 -9.09 -26.45 -24.26
C PHE A 411 -9.87 -27.75 -24.59
N VAL A 412 -9.25 -28.92 -24.41
CA VAL A 412 -9.88 -30.21 -24.69
C VAL A 412 -11.09 -30.46 -23.79
N SER A 413 -11.01 -30.09 -22.50
CA SER A 413 -12.12 -30.28 -21.55
C SER A 413 -13.35 -29.44 -21.93
N GLU A 414 -13.15 -28.16 -22.29
CA GLU A 414 -14.21 -27.27 -22.76
C GLU A 414 -14.81 -27.74 -24.09
N LEU A 415 -13.97 -28.19 -25.04
CA LEU A 415 -14.44 -28.72 -26.31
C LEU A 415 -15.31 -29.96 -26.12
N LYS A 416 -14.95 -30.85 -25.19
CA LYS A 416 -15.71 -32.06 -24.90
C LYS A 416 -17.13 -31.77 -24.40
N MET A 417 -17.33 -30.67 -23.67
CA MET A 417 -18.66 -30.21 -23.24
C MET A 417 -19.52 -29.69 -24.40
N ILE A 418 -18.91 -29.08 -25.41
CA ILE A 418 -19.61 -28.47 -26.55
C ILE A 418 -19.85 -29.49 -27.67
N SER A 419 -18.88 -30.35 -27.92
CA SER A 419 -18.88 -31.30 -29.04
C SER A 419 -18.15 -32.59 -28.64
N PRO A 420 -18.83 -33.50 -27.90
CA PRO A 420 -18.20 -34.70 -27.35
C PRO A 420 -17.67 -35.67 -28.42
N ASN A 421 -18.17 -35.57 -29.65
CA ASN A 421 -17.81 -36.44 -30.76
C ASN A 421 -16.60 -35.94 -31.59
N ILE A 422 -15.83 -34.98 -31.07
CA ILE A 422 -14.63 -34.44 -31.73
C ILE A 422 -13.41 -34.74 -30.86
N ILE A 423 -12.43 -35.43 -31.44
CA ILE A 423 -11.12 -35.68 -30.83
C ILE A 423 -10.12 -34.67 -31.39
N VAL A 424 -9.31 -34.10 -30.50
CA VAL A 424 -8.19 -33.22 -30.87
C VAL A 424 -6.95 -34.09 -31.08
N LEU A 425 -6.32 -34.01 -32.26
CA LEU A 425 -5.12 -34.78 -32.61
C LEU A 425 -3.82 -33.94 -32.60
N GLY A 426 -3.94 -32.62 -32.75
CA GLY A 426 -2.79 -31.72 -32.75
C GLY A 426 -2.55 -31.01 -31.40
N ASP A 427 -1.42 -30.31 -31.31
CA ASP A 427 -1.09 -29.46 -30.17
C ASP A 427 -1.79 -28.10 -30.25
N TYR A 428 -2.40 -27.68 -29.15
CA TYR A 428 -3.03 -26.38 -29.02
C TYR A 428 -1.98 -25.29 -28.80
N VAL A 429 -1.85 -24.41 -29.79
CA VAL A 429 -0.95 -23.25 -29.71
C VAL A 429 -1.68 -22.00 -29.20
N ASN A 430 -2.84 -21.69 -29.78
CA ASN A 430 -3.73 -20.59 -29.37
C ASN A 430 -5.05 -20.70 -30.14
N THR A 431 -6.02 -19.82 -29.86
CA THR A 431 -7.35 -19.84 -30.48
C THR A 431 -7.39 -19.54 -31.98
N LYS A 432 -6.30 -18.97 -32.54
CA LYS A 432 -6.16 -18.48 -33.91
C LYS A 432 -5.20 -19.31 -34.77
N THR A 433 -4.54 -20.32 -34.19
CA THR A 433 -3.73 -21.29 -34.94
C THR A 433 -4.59 -22.53 -35.18
N LYS A 434 -4.63 -23.03 -36.43
CA LYS A 434 -5.41 -24.22 -36.77
C LYS A 434 -4.89 -25.44 -36.00
N ILE A 435 -5.82 -26.30 -35.60
CA ILE A 435 -5.55 -27.57 -34.94
C ILE A 435 -6.22 -28.70 -35.73
N LEU A 436 -5.56 -29.84 -35.80
CA LEU A 436 -6.09 -31.04 -36.45
C LEU A 436 -7.04 -31.76 -35.50
N CYS A 437 -8.25 -32.05 -35.98
CA CYS A 437 -9.26 -32.80 -35.24
C CYS A 437 -9.82 -33.97 -36.06
N GLU A 438 -10.36 -34.96 -35.35
CA GLU A 438 -11.05 -36.13 -35.92
C GLU A 438 -12.50 -36.21 -35.39
N CYS A 439 -13.43 -36.52 -36.28
CA CYS A 439 -14.84 -36.69 -35.91
C CYS A 439 -15.14 -38.15 -35.65
N GLN A 440 -15.56 -38.49 -34.43
CA GLN A 440 -15.93 -39.85 -34.05
C GLN A 440 -17.19 -40.37 -34.76
N VAL A 441 -18.01 -39.50 -35.35
CA VAL A 441 -19.24 -39.91 -36.07
C VAL A 441 -18.94 -40.43 -37.47
N CYS A 442 -17.94 -39.87 -38.17
CA CYS A 442 -17.68 -40.17 -39.58
C CYS A 442 -16.21 -40.44 -39.92
N GLY A 443 -15.29 -40.37 -38.95
CA GLY A 443 -13.86 -40.56 -39.14
C GLY A 443 -13.14 -39.41 -39.86
N ASN A 444 -13.84 -38.34 -40.26
CA ASN A 444 -13.22 -37.24 -40.99
C ASN A 444 -12.15 -36.54 -40.15
N ARG A 445 -10.98 -36.29 -40.74
CA ARG A 445 -9.90 -35.48 -40.17
C ARG A 445 -9.82 -34.13 -40.88
N TRP A 446 -9.75 -33.04 -40.14
CA TRP A 446 -9.67 -31.69 -40.73
C TRP A 446 -9.02 -30.68 -39.80
N ASP A 447 -8.39 -29.66 -40.40
CA ASP A 447 -7.85 -28.52 -39.69
C ASP A 447 -8.92 -27.45 -39.45
N ILE A 448 -8.99 -26.94 -38.22
CA ILE A 448 -9.96 -25.92 -37.83
C ILE A 448 -9.37 -24.99 -36.77
N LEU A 449 -9.85 -23.75 -36.71
CA LEU A 449 -9.47 -22.83 -35.64
C LEU A 449 -10.15 -23.24 -34.32
N PRO A 450 -9.41 -23.37 -33.20
CA PRO A 450 -9.99 -23.70 -31.90
C PRO A 450 -11.13 -22.78 -31.47
N GLN A 451 -11.06 -21.47 -31.76
CA GLN A 451 -12.17 -20.54 -31.47
C GLN A 451 -13.48 -20.91 -32.18
N ASN A 452 -13.41 -21.54 -33.36
CA ASN A 452 -14.60 -21.93 -34.11
C ASN A 452 -15.20 -23.21 -33.53
N LEU A 453 -14.35 -24.16 -33.11
CA LEU A 453 -14.77 -25.34 -32.36
C LEU A 453 -15.50 -24.95 -31.07
N LEU A 454 -14.94 -24.01 -30.30
CA LEU A 454 -15.56 -23.48 -29.08
C LEU A 454 -16.85 -22.68 -29.34
N LYS A 455 -17.08 -22.22 -30.57
CA LYS A 455 -18.37 -21.64 -31.00
C LYS A 455 -19.38 -22.69 -31.46
N GLY A 456 -19.05 -23.98 -31.35
CA GLY A 456 -19.92 -25.10 -31.76
C GLY A 456 -19.82 -25.50 -33.22
N GLN A 457 -18.82 -25.00 -33.97
CA GLN A 457 -18.61 -25.44 -35.35
C GLN A 457 -18.06 -26.88 -35.36
N GLY A 458 -18.90 -27.84 -35.73
CA GLY A 458 -18.54 -29.26 -35.78
C GLY A 458 -17.94 -29.72 -37.11
N CYS A 459 -17.94 -31.04 -37.32
CA CYS A 459 -17.39 -31.67 -38.52
C CYS A 459 -18.06 -31.15 -39.81
N PRO A 460 -17.29 -30.68 -40.82
CA PRO A 460 -17.84 -30.15 -42.06
C PRO A 460 -18.54 -31.22 -42.90
N LEU A 461 -18.07 -32.48 -42.89
CA LEU A 461 -18.74 -33.57 -43.60
C LEU A 461 -20.09 -33.91 -42.97
N CYS A 462 -20.16 -34.06 -41.65
CA CYS A 462 -21.43 -34.29 -40.96
C CYS A 462 -22.41 -33.13 -41.20
N ALA A 463 -21.94 -31.89 -41.18
CA ALA A 463 -22.78 -30.72 -41.47
C ALA A 463 -23.34 -30.77 -42.90
N ARG A 464 -22.51 -31.11 -43.89
CA ARG A 464 -22.93 -31.28 -45.29
C ARG A 464 -23.95 -32.41 -45.44
N THR A 465 -23.72 -33.56 -44.81
CA THR A 465 -24.65 -34.71 -44.85
C THR A 465 -26.00 -34.35 -44.23
N ARG A 466 -26.00 -33.68 -43.07
CA ARG A 466 -27.26 -33.19 -42.45
C ARG A 466 -27.99 -32.21 -43.35
N ALA A 467 -27.28 -31.25 -43.95
CA ALA A 467 -27.87 -30.29 -44.87
C ALA A 467 -28.48 -30.98 -46.11
N ALA A 468 -27.79 -31.95 -46.70
CA ALA A 468 -28.28 -32.72 -47.85
C ALA A 468 -29.55 -33.53 -47.50
N ASN A 469 -29.57 -34.19 -46.33
CA ASN A 469 -30.75 -34.93 -45.87
C ASN A 469 -31.94 -34.01 -45.59
N LYS A 470 -31.71 -32.81 -45.04
CA LYS A 470 -32.77 -31.81 -44.83
C LYS A 470 -33.40 -31.31 -46.14
N MET A 471 -32.65 -31.33 -47.24
CA MET A 471 -33.13 -30.91 -48.57
C MET A 471 -33.90 -32.00 -49.33
N LYS A 472 -33.84 -33.27 -48.90
CA LYS A 472 -34.60 -34.35 -49.53
C LYS A 472 -36.09 -34.19 -49.23
N LYS A 473 -36.92 -34.15 -50.26
CA LYS A 473 -38.39 -34.12 -50.12
C LYS A 473 -38.86 -35.43 -49.47
N THR A 474 -39.82 -35.34 -48.56
CA THR A 474 -40.55 -36.52 -48.08
C THR A 474 -41.58 -36.97 -49.11
N HIS A 475 -42.10 -38.19 -48.97
CA HIS A 475 -43.17 -38.68 -49.84
C HIS A 475 -44.39 -37.75 -49.86
N ASN A 476 -44.85 -37.30 -48.68
CA ASN A 476 -46.00 -36.40 -48.57
C ASN A 476 -45.72 -35.05 -49.21
N GLN A 477 -44.54 -34.47 -48.97
CA GLN A 477 -44.14 -33.21 -49.62
C GLN A 477 -44.16 -33.31 -51.15
N PHE A 478 -43.69 -34.43 -51.70
CA PHE A 478 -43.75 -34.68 -53.14
C PHE A 478 -45.19 -34.84 -53.65
N VAL A 479 -46.03 -35.60 -52.93
CA VAL A 479 -47.45 -35.82 -53.29
C VAL A 479 -48.22 -34.51 -53.30
N ASP A 480 -48.06 -33.68 -52.26
CA ASP A 480 -48.73 -32.38 -52.14
C ASP A 480 -48.31 -31.43 -53.27
N GLU A 481 -47.00 -31.38 -53.58
CA GLU A 481 -46.50 -30.55 -54.68
C GLU A 481 -47.04 -30.99 -56.04
N LEU A 482 -47.14 -32.30 -56.29
CA LEU A 482 -47.71 -32.82 -57.53
C LEU A 482 -49.21 -32.52 -57.61
N LYS A 483 -49.95 -32.70 -56.51
CA LYS A 483 -51.39 -32.41 -56.42
C LYS A 483 -51.68 -30.93 -56.68
N ASN A 484 -50.85 -30.03 -56.15
CA ASN A 484 -50.97 -28.59 -56.39
C ASN A 484 -50.72 -28.21 -57.86
N LYS A 485 -49.85 -28.95 -58.57
CA LYS A 485 -49.61 -28.72 -60.00
C LYS A 485 -50.67 -29.35 -60.90
N ASN A 486 -51.18 -30.52 -60.53
CA ASN A 486 -52.25 -31.18 -61.24
C ASN A 486 -52.99 -32.14 -60.31
N SER A 487 -54.17 -31.72 -59.86
CA SER A 487 -55.03 -32.48 -58.94
C SER A 487 -55.58 -33.77 -59.55
N LEU A 488 -55.50 -33.94 -60.88
CA LEU A 488 -55.94 -35.14 -61.59
C LEU A 488 -54.87 -36.24 -61.63
N LEU A 489 -53.70 -36.02 -61.02
CA LEU A 489 -52.63 -37.01 -60.93
C LEU A 489 -52.53 -37.57 -59.52
N LYS A 490 -52.67 -38.89 -59.37
CA LYS A 490 -52.54 -39.60 -58.10
C LYS A 490 -51.26 -40.41 -58.07
N VAL A 491 -50.47 -40.25 -57.01
CA VAL A 491 -49.26 -41.04 -56.80
C VAL A 491 -49.65 -42.40 -56.22
N CYS A 492 -49.21 -43.49 -56.85
CA CYS A 492 -49.62 -44.86 -56.51
C CYS A 492 -48.48 -45.71 -55.95
N SER A 493 -47.25 -45.19 -55.92
CA SER A 493 -46.09 -45.87 -55.33
C SER A 493 -45.29 -44.92 -54.43
N PRO A 494 -44.54 -45.45 -53.45
CA PRO A 494 -43.68 -44.62 -52.60
C PRO A 494 -42.69 -43.78 -53.41
N TYR A 495 -42.45 -42.55 -52.95
CA TYR A 495 -41.41 -41.67 -53.48
C TYR A 495 -40.13 -41.95 -52.70
N VAL A 496 -39.07 -42.31 -53.41
CA VAL A 496 -37.76 -42.63 -52.81
C VAL A 496 -36.78 -41.46 -53.00
N ASP A 497 -36.66 -40.97 -54.23
CA ASP A 497 -35.82 -39.83 -54.59
C ASP A 497 -36.31 -39.20 -55.91
N SER A 498 -35.67 -38.12 -56.36
CA SER A 498 -36.07 -37.35 -57.54
C SER A 498 -35.91 -38.08 -58.89
N TYR A 499 -35.18 -39.19 -58.93
CA TYR A 499 -34.75 -39.90 -60.13
C TYR A 499 -35.34 -41.31 -60.23
N SER A 500 -35.68 -41.94 -59.10
CA SER A 500 -36.35 -43.23 -59.03
C SER A 500 -37.78 -43.14 -59.57
N LYS A 501 -38.11 -43.94 -60.59
CA LYS A 501 -39.43 -43.93 -61.25
C LYS A 501 -40.53 -44.25 -60.25
N ILE A 502 -41.61 -43.46 -60.30
CA ILE A 502 -42.83 -43.67 -59.50
C ILE A 502 -44.02 -43.98 -60.41
N LYS A 503 -44.96 -44.78 -59.91
CA LYS A 503 -46.22 -45.10 -60.59
C LYS A 503 -47.24 -44.01 -60.29
N ILE A 504 -47.83 -43.45 -61.35
CA ILE A 504 -48.87 -42.42 -61.27
C ILE A 504 -50.10 -42.88 -62.03
N GLU A 505 -51.26 -42.56 -61.49
CA GLU A 505 -52.59 -42.74 -62.09
C GLU A 505 -53.15 -41.38 -62.51
N CYS A 506 -53.69 -41.30 -63.73
CA CYS A 506 -54.49 -40.15 -64.13
C CYS A 506 -55.96 -40.39 -63.79
N MET A 507 -56.50 -39.61 -62.87
CA MET A 507 -57.90 -39.67 -62.43
C MET A 507 -58.90 -39.32 -63.54
N ASN A 508 -58.46 -38.66 -64.62
CA ASN A 508 -59.31 -38.30 -65.75
C ASN A 508 -59.52 -39.44 -66.76
N CYS A 509 -58.56 -40.37 -66.89
CA CYS A 509 -58.65 -41.45 -67.90
C CYS A 509 -58.27 -42.85 -67.39
N GLY A 510 -57.97 -42.98 -66.09
CA GLY A 510 -57.56 -44.22 -65.44
C GLY A 510 -56.19 -44.77 -65.89
N TYR A 511 -55.43 -44.02 -66.69
CA TYR A 511 -54.15 -44.52 -67.20
C TYR A 511 -53.04 -44.50 -66.14
N PHE A 512 -52.32 -45.62 -66.00
CA PHE A 512 -51.16 -45.75 -65.13
C PHE A 512 -49.86 -45.74 -65.91
N TRP A 513 -48.85 -45.02 -65.43
CA TRP A 513 -47.50 -45.08 -66.00
C TRP A 513 -46.41 -44.81 -64.95
N HIS A 514 -45.19 -45.21 -65.30
CA HIS A 514 -44.00 -44.96 -64.50
C HIS A 514 -43.25 -43.74 -65.03
N VAL A 515 -42.88 -42.81 -64.16
CA VAL A 515 -42.19 -41.57 -64.54
C VAL A 515 -41.26 -41.10 -63.42
N ASN A 516 -40.16 -40.44 -63.79
CA ASN A 516 -39.27 -39.83 -62.80
C ASN A 516 -39.98 -38.64 -62.12
N PRO A 517 -39.92 -38.54 -60.78
CA PRO A 517 -40.50 -37.44 -60.00
C PRO A 517 -40.16 -36.04 -60.51
N THR A 518 -38.89 -35.77 -60.87
CA THR A 518 -38.51 -34.46 -61.45
C THR A 518 -39.17 -34.20 -62.80
N ARG A 519 -39.39 -35.23 -63.62
CA ARG A 519 -40.01 -35.08 -64.95
C ARG A 519 -41.50 -34.83 -64.83
N ILE A 520 -42.19 -35.56 -63.93
CA ILE A 520 -43.63 -35.35 -63.75
C ILE A 520 -43.94 -34.01 -63.10
N LEU A 521 -43.14 -33.53 -62.13
CA LEU A 521 -43.32 -32.19 -61.57
C LEU A 521 -43.08 -31.07 -62.59
N LYS A 522 -42.32 -31.30 -63.67
CA LYS A 522 -42.08 -30.31 -64.73
C LYS A 522 -43.20 -30.27 -65.77
N LYS A 523 -43.64 -31.42 -66.28
CA LYS A 523 -44.65 -31.50 -67.36
C LYS A 523 -46.08 -31.65 -66.85
N SER A 524 -46.26 -32.14 -65.62
CA SER A 524 -47.50 -32.29 -64.86
C SER A 524 -48.73 -32.71 -65.67
N SER A 525 -48.56 -33.61 -66.64
CA SER A 525 -49.63 -33.98 -67.58
C SER A 525 -49.63 -35.48 -67.84
N CYS A 526 -50.83 -36.02 -68.05
CA CYS A 526 -51.01 -37.41 -68.43
C CYS A 526 -50.60 -37.60 -69.90
N PRO A 527 -49.69 -38.53 -70.22
CA PRO A 527 -49.22 -38.78 -71.59
C PRO A 527 -50.32 -39.32 -72.51
N LYS A 528 -51.38 -39.95 -71.97
CA LYS A 528 -52.51 -40.46 -72.76
C LYS A 528 -53.52 -39.35 -73.06
N CYS A 529 -53.86 -38.51 -72.07
CA CYS A 529 -54.76 -37.36 -72.27
C CYS A 529 -54.13 -36.25 -73.14
N SER A 530 -52.81 -36.12 -73.15
CA SER A 530 -52.11 -35.15 -73.99
C SER A 530 -52.01 -35.58 -75.46
N LYS A 531 -52.08 -36.89 -75.75
CA LYS A 531 -52.11 -37.43 -77.13
C LYS A 531 -53.49 -37.36 -77.79
N ASN A 532 -54.57 -37.45 -77.02
CA ASN A 532 -55.95 -37.37 -77.52
C ASN A 532 -56.48 -35.91 -77.66
N LYS A 533 -55.60 -34.90 -77.62
CA LYS A 533 -55.93 -33.48 -77.77
C LYS A 533 -55.47 -32.88 -79.12
N ASN A 534 -55.03 -33.73 -80.06
CA ASN A 534 -54.69 -33.35 -81.43
C ASN A 534 -55.74 -33.84 -82.42
#